data_AF-A0A7J7MSU5-F1
#
_entry.id   AF-A0A7J7MSU5-F1
#
_cell.length_a   1.000
_cell.length_b   1.000
_cell.length_c   1.000
_cell.angle_alpha   90.00
_cell.angle_beta   90.00
_cell.angle_gamma   90.00
#
_symmetry.space_group_name_H-M   'P 1'
#
loop_
_entity.id
_entity.type
_entity.pdbx_description
1 polymer ?
#
loop_
_entity_poly.entity_id
_entity_poly.type
_entity_poly.pdbx_seq_one_letter_code
_entity_poly.pdbx_strand_id
1 'polypeptide(L)' 'MGWGFLTSEEKWAEFFRAKYIKKNGELINYFKYSSIWPGLKGVLKYVKNNSSWMIGNGCTIDFWRDC' A
#
# COMPACT_ATOMS: atom_id res chain seq x y z
N MET A 1 6.77 8.34 9.03
CA MET A 1 6.10 7.03 9.12
C MET A 1 4.79 7.23 9.87
N GLY A 2 3.69 6.65 9.41
CA GLY A 2 2.36 6.82 10.02
C GLY A 2 1.98 5.64 10.91
N TRP A 3 1.03 5.86 11.83
CA TRP A 3 0.53 4.87 12.80
C TRP A 3 0.15 3.52 12.16
N GLY A 4 -0.53 3.56 11.01
CA GLY A 4 -0.96 2.36 10.29
C GLY A 4 0.18 1.43 9.83
N PHE A 5 1.40 1.92 9.61
CA PHE A 5 2.55 1.06 9.29
C PHE A 5 2.91 0.13 10.46
N LEU A 6 2.77 0.61 11.70
CA LEU A 6 3.09 -0.15 12.90
C LEU A 6 1.93 -1.04 13.35
N THR A 7 0.69 -0.55 13.21
CA THR A 7 -0.48 -1.19 13.82
C THR A 7 -1.37 -1.97 12.86
N SER A 8 -1.26 -1.78 11.55
CA SER A 8 -2.11 -2.51 10.59
C SER A 8 -1.67 -3.97 10.45
N GLU A 9 -2.64 -4.87 10.45
CA GLU A 9 -2.48 -6.30 10.15
C GLU A 9 -2.63 -6.60 8.65
N GLU A 10 -2.84 -5.58 7.82
CA GLU A 10 -2.91 -5.78 6.38
C GLU A 10 -1.56 -6.24 5.81
N LYS A 11 -1.62 -7.08 4.76
CA LYS A 11 -0.42 -7.67 4.14
C LYS A 11 0.62 -6.66 3.68
N TRP A 12 0.19 -5.46 3.25
CA TRP A 12 1.13 -4.40 2.91
C TRP A 12 1.93 -3.98 4.14
N ALA A 13 1.28 -3.76 5.28
CA ALA A 13 1.95 -3.33 6.51
C ALA A 13 2.92 -4.40 7.04
N GLU A 14 2.55 -5.69 6.97
CA GLU A 14 3.43 -6.81 7.27
C GLU A 14 4.67 -6.85 6.36
N PHE A 15 4.48 -6.76 5.05
CA PHE A 15 5.58 -6.72 4.07
C PHE A 15 6.52 -5.55 4.33
N PHE A 16 5.96 -4.38 4.63
CA PHE A 16 6.73 -3.18 4.93
C PHE A 16 7.51 -3.34 6.25
N ARG A 17 6.92 -3.88 7.32
CA ARG A 17 7.64 -4.20 8.56
C ARG A 17 8.78 -5.19 8.31
N ALA A 18 8.54 -6.30 7.63
CA ALA A 18 9.57 -7.29 7.30
C ALA A 18 10.74 -6.71 6.48
N LYS A 19 10.46 -5.69 5.65
CA LYS A 19 11.46 -5.06 4.78
C LYS A 19 12.32 -4.01 5.49
N TYR A 20 11.72 -3.26 6.42
CA TYR A 20 12.32 -2.06 7.03
C TYR A 20 12.64 -2.22 8.52
N ILE A 21 12.13 -3.25 9.20
CA ILE A 21 12.46 -3.60 10.59
C ILE A 21 13.41 -4.79 10.58
N LYS A 22 14.54 -4.66 11.29
CA LYS A 22 15.53 -5.73 11.49
C LYS A 22 14.99 -6.76 12.49
N LYS A 23 15.63 -7.93 12.56
CA LYS A 23 15.28 -8.98 13.53
C LYS A 23 15.33 -8.53 15.00
N ASN A 24 16.16 -7.53 15.31
CA ASN A 24 16.28 -6.94 16.65
C ASN A 24 15.24 -5.84 16.94
N GLY A 25 14.28 -5.61 16.03
CA GLY A 25 13.24 -4.58 16.18
C GLY A 25 13.67 -3.17 15.76
N GLU A 26 14.94 -2.97 15.39
CA GLU A 26 15.40 -1.66 14.93
C GLU A 26 14.99 -1.39 13.48
N LEU A 27 14.67 -0.13 13.19
CA LEU A 27 14.52 0.32 11.82
C LEU A 27 15.85 0.29 11.07
N ILE A 28 15.80 0.01 9.78
CA ILE A 28 16.97 0.23 8.93
C ILE A 28 17.30 1.73 8.90
N ASN A 29 18.58 2.07 9.09
CA ASN A 29 19.05 3.46 9.04
C ASN A 29 19.65 3.83 7.67
N TYR A 30 19.35 3.04 6.63
CA TYR A 30 19.83 3.27 5.28
C TYR A 30 18.67 3.19 4.30
N PHE A 31 18.81 3.94 3.20
CA PHE A 31 17.83 3.94 2.14
C PHE A 31 17.90 2.61 1.36
N LYS A 32 16.81 1.85 1.35
CA LYS A 32 16.65 0.69 0.46
C LYS A 32 15.92 1.10 -0.80
N TYR A 33 16.64 1.17 -1.92
CA TYR A 33 16.02 1.23 -3.23
C TYR A 33 15.17 -0.03 -3.43
N SER A 34 13.91 0.14 -3.84
CA SER A 34 13.10 -1.00 -4.26
C SER A 34 13.52 -1.37 -5.67
N SER A 35 14.17 -2.52 -5.86
CA SER A 35 14.50 -3.04 -7.20
C SER A 35 13.25 -3.37 -8.03
N ILE A 36 12.13 -3.60 -7.36
CA ILE A 36 10.83 -3.89 -7.98
C ILE A 36 10.13 -2.60 -8.45
N TRP A 37 10.33 -1.48 -7.75
CA TRP A 37 9.60 -0.24 -8.02
C TRP A 37 9.84 0.35 -9.42
N PRO A 38 11.08 0.37 -9.98
CA PRO A 38 11.32 0.75 -11.36
C PRO A 38 10.51 -0.06 -12.37
N GLY A 39 10.45 -1.39 -12.21
CA GLY A 39 9.66 -2.27 -13.08
C GLY A 39 8.16 -2.02 -12.94
N LEU A 40 7.68 -1.88 -11.70
CA LEU A 40 6.28 -1.55 -11.44
C LEU A 40 5.89 -0.18 -12.00
N LYS A 41 6.80 0.81 -11.99
CA LYS A 41 6.53 2.17 -12.48
C LYS A 41 6.06 2.21 -13.94
N GLY A 42 6.67 1.39 -14.80
CA GLY A 42 6.27 1.29 -16.21
C GLY A 42 4.89 0.64 -16.39
N VAL A 43 4.57 -0.33 -15.54
CA VAL A 43 3.30 -1.09 -15.60
C VAL A 43 2.18 -0.36 -14.85
N LEU A 44 2.50 0.53 -13.91
CA LEU A 44 1.54 1.21 -13.04
C LEU A 44 0.52 2.03 -13.82
N LYS A 45 0.92 2.63 -14.95
CA LYS A 45 0.00 3.34 -15.84
C LYS A 45 -1.06 2.39 -16.41
N TYR A 46 -0.64 1.21 -16.86
CA TYR A 46 -1.56 0.19 -17.39
C TYR A 46 -2.44 -0.40 -16.30
N VAL A 47 -1.87 -0.70 -15.13
CA VAL A 47 -2.64 -1.18 -13.97
C VAL A 47 -3.70 -0.16 -13.58
N LYS A 48 -3.33 1.13 -13.45
CA LYS A 48 -4.27 2.20 -13.08
C LYS A 48 -5.41 2.36 -14.11
N ASN A 49 -5.10 2.23 -15.40
CA ASN A 49 -6.11 2.34 -16.45
C ASN A 49 -7.04 1.12 -16.53
N ASN A 50 -6.56 -0.07 -16.15
CA ASN A 50 -7.33 -1.32 -16.22
C ASN A 50 -7.87 -1.79 -14.87
N SER A 51 -7.67 -1.03 -13.80
CA SER A 51 -8.19 -1.35 -12.48
C SER A 51 -9.40 -0.47 -12.19
N SER A 52 -10.54 -1.09 -11.90
CA SER A 52 -11.69 -0.38 -11.33
C SER A 52 -11.49 -0.17 -9.84
N TRP A 53 -11.82 1.01 -9.34
CA TRP A 53 -11.81 1.28 -7.91
C TRP A 53 -13.05 0.61 -7.30
N MET A 54 -12.84 -0.32 -6.38
CA MET A 54 -13.92 -0.84 -5.56
C MET A 54 -14.27 0.23 -4.53
N ILE A 55 -15.29 1.02 -4.85
CA ILE A 55 -15.88 1.95 -3.89
C ILE A 55 -16.91 1.12 -3.10
N GLY A 56 -16.81 1.12 -1.78
CA GLY A 56 -17.75 0.43 -0.89
C GLY A 56 -17.28 -0.91 -0.32
N ASN A 57 -17.79 -1.23 0.85
CA ASN A 57 -17.63 -2.50 1.56
C ASN A 57 -18.83 -3.45 1.35
N GLY A 58 -19.60 -3.25 0.26
CA GLY A 58 -20.93 -3.88 0.08
C GLY A 58 -22.04 -3.29 0.97
N CYS A 59 -21.68 -2.33 1.83
CA CYS A 59 -22.47 -1.59 2.83
C CYS A 59 -23.70 -0.77 2.42
N THR A 60 -23.89 -0.51 1.11
CA THR A 60 -24.44 0.74 0.51
C THR A 60 -23.34 1.72 0.10
N ILE A 61 -23.38 2.12 -1.17
CA ILE A 61 -22.56 3.19 -1.74
C ILE A 61 -23.57 4.17 -2.32
N ASP A 62 -23.84 5.26 -1.62
CA ASP A 62 -24.65 6.33 -2.17
C ASP A 62 -23.77 7.19 -3.07
N PHE A 63 -23.59 6.76 -4.31
CA PHE A 63 -22.77 7.47 -5.30
C PHE A 63 -23.43 8.77 -5.78
N TRP A 64 -24.74 8.94 -5.54
CA TRP A 64 -25.50 10.13 -5.93
C TRP A 64 -26.43 10.57 -4.78
N ARG A 65 -26.06 11.65 -4.08
CA ARG A 65 -26.99 12.43 -3.24
C ARG A 65 -27.03 13.91 -3.66
N ASP A 66 -26.87 14.17 -4.95
CA ASP A 66 -27.12 15.49 -5.52
C ASP A 66 -28.45 15.43 -6.29
N CYS A 67 -29.55 15.60 -5.55
CA CYS A 67 -30.85 16.06 -6.06
C CYS A 67 -31.31 17.21 -5.17
#